data_AF-B1ZQ09-F1
#
_entry.id   AF-B1ZQ09-F1
#
_cell.length_a   1.000
_cell.length_b   1.000
_cell.length_c   1.000
_cell.angle_alpha   90.00
_cell.angle_beta   90.00
_cell.angle_gamma   90.00
#
_symmetry.space_group_name_H-M   'P 1'
#
loop_
_entity.id
_entity.type
_entity.pdbx_description
1 polymer ?
#
loop_
_entity_poly.entity_id
_entity_poly.type
_entity_poly.pdbx_seq_one_letter_code
_entity_poly.pdbx_strand_id
1 'polypeptide(L)'
;MTWKELRDFLERENEKMRPGETARIESLHQATEPATERRARRLAGEYPARTAINQACLHFAEHGHWPSMDPEATLYAHDRWIWAMWFSGWLDEMSPLQEEHSREEWLEWLLVESWHELGSWRWRTSQESS
;
A
#
# COMPACT_ATOMS: atom_id res chain seq x y z
N MET A 1 -15.15 -7.45 12.99
CA MET A 1 -13.73 -7.79 12.68
C MET A 1 -12.84 -6.76 13.35
N THR A 2 -11.80 -7.20 14.04
CA THR A 2 -10.83 -6.35 14.76
C THR A 2 -9.65 -5.93 13.89
N TRP A 3 -8.89 -4.91 14.31
CA TRP A 3 -7.67 -4.49 13.60
C TRP A 3 -6.64 -5.61 13.56
N LYS A 4 -6.50 -6.35 14.65
CA LYS A 4 -5.66 -7.54 14.72
C LYS A 4 -6.07 -8.61 13.69
N GLU A 5 -7.35 -8.94 13.58
CA GLU A 5 -7.82 -9.92 12.59
C GLU A 5 -7.52 -9.48 11.15
N LEU A 6 -7.66 -8.18 10.87
CA LEU A 6 -7.33 -7.60 9.57
C LEU A 6 -5.83 -7.62 9.30
N ARG A 7 -4.99 -7.27 10.29
CA ARG A 7 -3.53 -7.35 10.19
C ARG A 7 -3.06 -8.78 9.94
N ASP A 8 -3.56 -9.73 10.73
CA ASP A 8 -3.23 -11.15 10.58
C ASP A 8 -3.65 -11.68 9.19
N PHE A 9 -4.74 -11.15 8.62
CA PHE A 9 -5.12 -11.43 7.24
C PHE A 9 -4.12 -10.83 6.24
N LEU A 10 -3.76 -9.56 6.39
CA LEU A 10 -2.82 -8.87 5.51
C LEU A 10 -1.42 -9.53 5.53
N GLU A 11 -0.96 -9.99 6.69
CA GLU A 11 0.31 -10.70 6.82
C GLU A 11 0.31 -12.04 6.06
N ARG A 12 -0.76 -12.83 6.21
CA ARG A 12 -0.89 -14.12 5.50
C ARG A 12 -0.95 -13.96 3.98
N GLU A 13 -1.66 -12.96 3.49
CA GLU A 13 -1.81 -12.76 2.05
C GLU A 13 -0.58 -12.07 1.43
N ASN A 14 0.24 -11.37 2.22
CA ASN A 14 1.50 -10.76 1.74
C ASN A 14 2.44 -11.79 1.10
N GLU A 15 2.53 -12.98 1.70
CA GLU A 15 3.40 -14.06 1.20
C GLU A 15 3.02 -14.50 -0.23
N LYS A 16 1.76 -14.33 -0.61
CA LYS A 16 1.24 -14.69 -1.94
C LYS A 16 1.58 -13.66 -3.02
N MET A 17 1.96 -12.44 -2.62
CA MET A 17 2.32 -11.35 -3.53
C MET A 17 3.76 -11.47 -4.10
N ARG A 18 4.48 -12.54 -3.73
CA ARG A 18 5.86 -12.88 -4.17
C ARG A 18 6.89 -11.76 -3.89
N PRO A 19 7.28 -11.56 -2.62
CA PRO A 19 8.22 -10.51 -2.21
C PRO A 19 9.57 -10.49 -2.97
N GLY A 20 10.02 -11.65 -3.49
CA GLY A 20 11.27 -11.77 -4.23
C GLY A 20 11.29 -11.09 -5.61
N GLU A 21 10.15 -11.01 -6.30
CA GLU A 21 10.03 -10.27 -7.56
C GLU A 21 10.02 -8.76 -7.30
N THR A 22 9.33 -8.33 -6.25
CA THR A 22 9.30 -6.94 -5.80
C THR A 22 10.69 -6.46 -5.36
N ALA A 23 11.38 -7.22 -4.51
CA ALA A 23 12.74 -6.90 -4.05
C ALA A 23 13.76 -6.81 -5.21
N ARG A 24 13.58 -7.61 -6.27
CA ARG A 24 14.41 -7.53 -7.49
C ARG A 24 14.18 -6.24 -8.27
N ILE A 25 12.92 -5.81 -8.40
CA ILE A 25 12.56 -4.55 -9.08
C ILE A 25 13.06 -3.35 -8.26
N GLU A 26 12.91 -3.40 -6.93
CA GLU A 26 13.48 -2.37 -6.04
C GLU A 26 15.00 -2.30 -6.13
N SER A 27 15.68 -3.46 -6.15
CA SER A 27 17.13 -3.55 -6.34
C SER A 27 17.61 -2.93 -7.65
N LEU A 28 16.85 -3.09 -8.75
CA LEU A 28 17.15 -2.48 -10.05
C LEU A 28 17.03 -0.96 -10.02
N HIS A 29 16.11 -0.41 -9.23
CA HIS A 29 15.90 1.03 -9.09
C HIS A 29 16.78 1.71 -8.03
N GLN A 30 17.46 0.95 -7.17
CA GLN A 30 18.24 1.46 -6.04
C GLN A 30 19.71 1.82 -6.37
N ALA A 31 20.16 1.58 -7.60
CA ALA A 31 21.53 1.94 -7.98
C ALA A 31 21.66 3.46 -8.19
N THR A 32 22.34 4.14 -7.26
CA THR A 32 23.04 5.45 -7.37
C THR A 32 22.33 6.79 -7.11
N GLU A 33 21.03 6.88 -6.83
CA GLU A 33 20.37 8.20 -6.69
C GLU A 33 20.00 8.61 -5.26
N PRO A 34 19.98 9.92 -4.92
CA PRO A 34 19.52 10.43 -3.63
C PRO A 34 18.09 10.01 -3.25
N ALA A 35 17.82 9.82 -1.96
CA ALA A 35 16.53 9.33 -1.46
C ALA A 35 15.33 10.21 -1.85
N THR A 36 15.53 11.54 -1.91
CA THR A 36 14.52 12.52 -2.33
C THR A 36 14.16 12.38 -3.81
N GLU A 37 15.15 12.22 -4.70
CA GLU A 37 14.94 12.02 -6.13
C GLU A 37 14.27 10.68 -6.43
N ARG A 38 14.67 9.62 -5.71
CA ARG A 38 14.00 8.30 -5.80
C ARG A 38 12.52 8.39 -5.42
N ARG A 39 12.20 9.16 -4.36
CA ARG A 39 10.83 9.35 -3.90
C ARG A 39 10.01 10.17 -4.89
N ALA A 40 10.57 11.24 -5.42
CA ALA A 40 9.93 12.05 -6.45
C ALA A 40 9.64 11.23 -7.72
N ARG A 41 10.58 10.38 -8.16
CA ARG A 41 10.35 9.50 -9.31
C ARG A 41 9.29 8.44 -9.04
N ARG A 42 9.30 7.79 -7.87
CA ARG A 42 8.24 6.84 -7.51
C ARG A 42 6.86 7.50 -7.53
N LEU A 43 6.74 8.71 -6.99
CA LEU A 43 5.47 9.46 -7.04
C LEU A 43 5.06 9.83 -8.47
N ALA A 44 6.03 10.23 -9.31
CA ALA A 44 5.78 10.55 -10.70
C ALA A 44 5.40 9.31 -11.53
N GLY A 45 5.96 8.13 -11.23
CA GLY A 45 5.62 6.87 -11.89
C GLY A 45 4.29 6.27 -11.42
N GLU A 46 3.93 6.46 -10.14
CA GLU A 46 2.63 6.04 -9.63
C GLU A 46 1.49 6.82 -10.28
N TYR A 47 1.68 8.12 -10.56
CA TYR A 47 0.57 8.99 -11.01
C TYR A 47 -0.10 8.48 -12.31
N PRO A 48 0.62 8.14 -13.39
CA PRO A 48 0.02 7.51 -14.58
C PRO A 48 -0.59 6.13 -14.33
N ALA A 49 0.00 5.34 -13.43
CA ALA A 49 -0.45 3.97 -13.13
C ALA A 49 -1.58 3.91 -12.09
N ARG A 50 -1.90 5.03 -11.44
CA ARG A 50 -2.74 5.11 -10.24
C ARG A 50 -4.11 4.47 -10.42
N THR A 51 -4.77 4.73 -11.55
CA THR A 51 -6.09 4.15 -11.81
C THR A 51 -6.03 2.63 -11.88
N ALA A 52 -5.04 2.07 -12.59
CA ALA A 52 -4.84 0.62 -12.68
C ALA A 52 -4.50 0.01 -11.31
N ILE A 53 -3.66 0.68 -10.51
CA ILE A 53 -3.33 0.23 -9.15
C ILE A 53 -4.56 0.26 -8.25
N ASN A 54 -5.35 1.33 -8.28
CA ASN A 54 -6.60 1.43 -7.50
C ASN A 54 -7.56 0.29 -7.89
N GLN A 55 -7.73 0.04 -9.18
CA GLN A 55 -8.57 -1.07 -9.67
C GLN A 55 -8.05 -2.43 -9.21
N ALA A 56 -6.73 -2.63 -9.19
CA ALA A 56 -6.15 -3.87 -8.68
C ALA A 56 -6.38 -4.07 -7.17
N CYS A 57 -6.27 -3.00 -6.38
CA CYS A 57 -6.57 -3.02 -4.95
C CYS A 57 -8.05 -3.30 -4.68
N LEU A 58 -8.96 -2.68 -5.43
CA LEU A 58 -10.41 -2.93 -5.33
C LEU A 58 -10.75 -4.36 -5.73
N HIS A 59 -10.18 -4.85 -6.83
CA HIS A 59 -10.32 -6.25 -7.27
C HIS A 59 -9.89 -7.20 -6.14
N PHE A 60 -8.75 -6.93 -5.50
CA PHE A 60 -8.29 -7.74 -4.38
C PHE A 60 -9.27 -7.67 -3.20
N ALA A 61 -9.74 -6.47 -2.83
CA ALA A 61 -10.68 -6.30 -1.74
C ALA A 61 -11.97 -7.11 -1.97
N GLU A 62 -12.51 -7.09 -3.18
CA GLU A 62 -13.75 -7.78 -3.55
C GLU A 62 -13.58 -9.29 -3.73
N HIS A 63 -12.49 -9.74 -4.37
CA HIS A 63 -12.35 -11.13 -4.82
C HIS A 63 -11.33 -11.95 -4.01
N GLY A 64 -10.55 -11.30 -3.14
CA GLY A 64 -9.54 -11.96 -2.31
C GLY A 64 -8.31 -12.49 -3.06
N HIS A 65 -8.08 -12.03 -4.29
CA HIS A 65 -6.88 -12.37 -5.07
C HIS A 65 -6.46 -11.21 -5.96
N TRP A 66 -5.17 -11.09 -6.27
CA TRP A 66 -4.68 -10.04 -7.16
C TRP A 66 -5.05 -10.35 -8.62
N PRO A 67 -5.38 -9.33 -9.44
CA PRO A 67 -5.45 -9.51 -10.88
C PRO A 67 -4.05 -9.68 -11.49
N SER A 68 -3.98 -10.04 -12.77
CA SER A 68 -2.73 -10.00 -13.51
C SER A 68 -2.28 -8.55 -13.67
N MET A 69 -1.06 -8.25 -13.24
CA MET A 69 -0.46 -6.93 -13.28
C MET A 69 0.92 -7.02 -13.95
N ASP A 70 1.34 -5.91 -14.56
CA ASP A 70 2.74 -5.78 -14.95
C ASP A 70 3.65 -5.63 -13.69
N PRO A 71 4.96 -5.81 -13.82
CA PRO A 71 5.89 -5.75 -12.69
C PRO A 71 5.87 -4.41 -11.94
N GLU A 72 5.65 -3.30 -12.64
CA GLU A 72 5.67 -1.96 -12.06
C GLU A 72 4.39 -1.70 -11.23
N ALA A 73 3.22 -2.04 -11.77
CA ALA A 73 1.96 -2.00 -11.03
C ALA A 73 1.98 -2.94 -9.82
N THR A 74 2.63 -4.10 -9.94
CA THR A 74 2.82 -5.04 -8.82
C THR A 74 3.63 -4.41 -7.69
N LEU A 75 4.70 -3.67 -8.01
CA LEU A 75 5.50 -2.95 -7.02
C LEU A 75 4.66 -1.91 -6.26
N TYR A 76 3.90 -1.07 -6.98
CA TYR A 76 3.08 -0.04 -6.34
C TYR A 76 1.91 -0.61 -5.53
N ALA A 77 1.29 -1.71 -5.99
CA ALA A 77 0.27 -2.41 -5.23
C ALA A 77 0.85 -3.02 -3.93
N HIS A 78 2.08 -3.55 -3.98
CA HIS A 78 2.77 -4.06 -2.81
C HIS A 78 3.15 -2.94 -1.82
N ASP A 79 3.58 -1.76 -2.29
CA ASP A 79 3.83 -0.61 -1.42
C ASP A 79 2.58 -0.24 -0.59
N ARG A 80 1.40 -0.25 -1.22
CA ARG A 80 0.11 -0.01 -0.55
C ARG A 80 -0.23 -1.12 0.43
N TRP A 81 0.08 -2.36 0.09
CA TRP A 81 -0.13 -3.51 0.95
C TRP A 81 0.69 -3.43 2.25
N ILE A 82 1.99 -3.18 2.12
CA ILE A 82 2.88 -2.98 3.27
C ILE A 82 2.42 -1.80 4.12
N TRP A 83 1.90 -0.75 3.48
CA TRP A 83 1.30 0.35 4.21
C TRP A 83 0.05 -0.06 4.99
N ALA A 84 -0.90 -0.74 4.37
CA ALA A 84 -2.10 -1.24 5.03
C ALA A 84 -1.76 -2.11 6.26
N MET A 85 -0.75 -2.97 6.15
CA MET A 85 -0.24 -3.75 7.28
C MET A 85 0.25 -2.85 8.42
N TRP A 86 1.17 -1.94 8.13
CA TRP A 86 1.72 -1.03 9.14
C TRP A 86 0.63 -0.17 9.78
N PHE A 87 -0.29 0.35 8.98
CA PHE A 87 -1.31 1.27 9.44
C PHE A 87 -2.37 0.58 10.28
N SER A 88 -2.80 -0.62 9.89
CA SER A 88 -3.69 -1.44 10.71
C SER A 88 -3.08 -1.76 12.09
N GLY A 89 -1.76 -1.98 12.15
CA GLY A 89 -1.04 -2.14 13.42
C GLY A 89 -1.05 -0.88 14.29
N TRP A 90 -0.81 0.28 13.70
CA TRP A 90 -0.93 1.55 14.42
C TRP A 90 -2.37 1.83 14.90
N LEU A 91 -3.38 1.51 14.09
CA LEU A 91 -4.78 1.66 14.46
C LEU A 91 -5.17 0.73 15.61
N ASP A 92 -4.66 -0.51 15.64
CA ASP A 92 -4.82 -1.47 16.75
C ASP A 92 -4.34 -0.88 18.09
N GLU A 93 -3.23 -0.12 18.07
CA GLU A 93 -2.66 0.52 19.25
C GLU A 93 -3.44 1.77 19.70
N MET A 94 -4.03 2.50 18.76
CA MET A 94 -4.59 3.83 19.00
C MET A 94 -6.11 3.84 19.19
N SER A 95 -6.84 2.89 18.59
CA SER A 95 -8.29 2.86 18.66
C SER A 95 -8.85 1.48 18.34
N PRO A 96 -9.53 0.80 19.28
CA PRO A 96 -10.22 -0.45 18.96
C PRO A 96 -11.38 -0.18 17.99
N LEU A 97 -11.44 -0.98 16.92
CA LEU A 97 -12.55 -0.96 15.96
C LEU A 97 -13.89 -1.13 16.65
N GLN A 98 -14.83 -0.24 16.35
CA GLN A 98 -16.24 -0.41 16.69
C GLN A 98 -16.96 -0.87 15.41
N GLU A 99 -17.63 -2.00 15.51
CA GLU A 99 -18.09 -2.80 14.37
C GLU A 99 -19.21 -2.13 13.58
N GLU A 100 -18.91 -1.66 12.36
CA GLU A 100 -19.94 -1.37 11.34
C GLU A 100 -19.53 -1.77 9.91
N HIS A 101 -18.25 -2.12 9.68
CA HIS A 101 -17.72 -2.29 8.33
C HIS A 101 -17.30 -3.73 7.99
N SER A 102 -17.52 -4.12 6.73
CA SER A 102 -17.08 -5.40 6.18
C SER A 102 -15.56 -5.43 5.98
N ARG A 103 -15.01 -6.62 5.75
CA ARG A 103 -13.57 -6.76 5.44
C ARG A 103 -13.22 -6.06 4.13
N GLU A 104 -14.09 -6.21 3.14
CA GLU A 104 -13.97 -5.60 1.83
C GLU A 104 -13.89 -4.08 1.96
N GLU A 105 -14.78 -3.47 2.75
CA GLU A 105 -14.78 -2.03 3.04
C GLU A 105 -13.49 -1.58 3.74
N TRP A 106 -12.99 -2.35 4.70
CA TRP A 106 -11.71 -2.04 5.35
C TRP A 106 -10.50 -2.14 4.41
N LEU A 107 -10.50 -3.13 3.52
CA LEU A 107 -9.43 -3.29 2.55
C LEU A 107 -9.45 -2.18 1.50
N GLU A 108 -10.63 -1.78 1.03
CA GLU A 108 -10.80 -0.63 0.15
C GLU A 108 -10.26 0.65 0.82
N TRP A 109 -10.68 0.93 2.05
CA TRP A 109 -10.23 2.10 2.78
C TRP A 109 -8.71 2.10 2.99
N LEU A 110 -8.13 0.98 3.43
CA LEU A 110 -6.69 0.88 3.69
C LEU A 110 -5.85 0.98 2.40
N LEU A 111 -6.24 0.27 1.33
CA LEU A 111 -5.42 0.15 0.12
C LEU A 111 -5.62 1.30 -0.88
N VAL A 112 -6.75 2.02 -0.80
CA VAL A 112 -7.09 3.07 -1.77
C VAL A 112 -7.26 4.42 -1.07
N GLU A 113 -8.21 4.55 -0.16
CA GLU A 113 -8.62 5.85 0.37
C GLU A 113 -7.55 6.46 1.29
N SER A 114 -7.05 5.68 2.24
CA SER A 114 -6.09 6.14 3.24
C SER A 114 -4.71 6.47 2.65
N TRP A 115 -4.38 5.88 1.50
CA TRP A 115 -3.08 6.05 0.83
C TRP A 115 -2.85 7.52 0.42
N HIS A 116 -3.88 8.19 -0.11
CA HIS A 116 -3.75 9.56 -0.63
C HIS A 116 -3.75 10.61 0.47
N GLU A 117 -4.62 10.47 1.46
CA GLU A 117 -4.74 11.38 2.61
C GLU A 117 -3.40 11.52 3.35
N LEU A 118 -2.77 10.38 3.68
CA LEU A 118 -1.52 10.36 4.43
C LEU A 118 -0.27 10.50 3.56
N GLY A 119 -0.28 10.08 2.29
CA GLY A 119 0.78 10.39 1.33
C GLY A 119 0.95 11.90 1.14
N SER A 120 -0.18 12.62 1.05
CA SER A 120 -0.22 14.08 0.97
C SER A 120 0.20 14.75 2.29
N TRP A 121 -0.12 14.14 3.44
CA TRP A 121 0.36 14.61 4.74
C TRP A 121 1.88 14.43 4.89
N ARG A 122 2.44 13.25 4.57
CA ARG A 122 3.89 12.98 4.61
C ARG A 122 4.68 13.86 3.65
N TRP A 123 4.13 14.17 2.48
CA TRP A 123 4.74 15.13 1.55
C TRP A 123 4.81 16.52 2.19
N ARG A 124 3.70 17.03 2.70
CA ARG A 124 3.65 18.35 3.36
C ARG A 124 4.63 18.45 4.53
N THR A 125 4.64 17.47 5.43
CA THR A 125 5.54 17.49 6.60
C THR A 125 7.03 17.34 6.22
N SER A 126 7.33 16.64 5.12
CA SER A 126 8.71 16.57 4.60
C SER A 126 9.23 17.89 4.01
N GLN A 127 8.33 18.76 3.54
CA GLN A 127 8.66 20.11 3.04
C GLN A 127 8.86 21.11 4.18
N GLU A 128 8.21 20.90 5.32
CA GLU A 128 8.31 21.75 6.52
C GLU A 128 9.56 21.45 7.38
N SER A 129 10.22 20.32 7.14
CA SER A 129 11.42 19.88 7.86
C SER A 129 12.74 20.20 7.13
N SER A 130 12.68 20.97 6.03
CA SER A 130 13.83 21.47 5.25
C SER A 130 13.98 22.98 5.40
#